data_AF-A0A955Z6M4-F1
#
_entry.id   AF-A0A955Z6M4-F1
#
_cell.length_a   1.000
_cell.length_b   1.000
_cell.length_c   1.000
_cell.angle_alpha   90.00
_cell.angle_beta   90.00
_cell.angle_gamma   90.00
#
_symmetry.space_group_name_H-M   'P 1'
#
loop_
_entity.id
_entity.type
_entity.pdbx_description
1 polymer ?
#
loop_
_entity_poly.entity_id
_entity_poly.type
_entity_poly.pdbx_seq_one_letter_code
_entity_poly.pdbx_strand_id
1 'polypeptide(L)'
;MRELRPLAVLAVACGVSLLRPTPARACYNEVIRELSPVEEIATAERDLSHGKLADATWRVRVRYPSIRSLGPDAPPLALRAQRIYALALVRANGMLDSREGWARWGNLEWALETLRELDGKRPNEPRSQADLAEARVKLPRTRASGVAVLESLDRRDLLGSPFSYIALASARREVGDDGGVRAALRRCVAMSVDRARCQVEVW
;
A
#
# COMPACT_ATOMS: atom_id res chain seq x y z
N MET A 1 50.85 53.23 55.31
CA MET A 1 50.28 54.42 54.67
C MET A 1 49.60 53.97 53.38
N ARG A 2 48.26 53.97 53.35
CA ARG A 2 47.43 53.47 52.25
C ARG A 2 46.75 54.68 51.62
N GLU A 3 47.16 55.01 50.39
CA GLU A 3 46.62 56.11 49.60
C GLU A 3 45.39 55.69 48.77
N LEU A 4 44.62 56.70 48.38
CA LEU A 4 43.27 56.67 47.80
C LEU A 4 43.24 56.63 46.25
N ARG A 5 42.05 56.21 45.74
CA ARG A 5 41.38 56.54 44.44
C ARG A 5 41.69 55.64 43.21
N PRO A 6 40.82 55.58 42.17
CA PRO A 6 39.47 56.17 41.99
C PRO A 6 38.36 55.17 41.54
N LEU A 7 37.11 55.63 41.67
CA LEU A 7 35.89 55.10 41.05
C LEU A 7 35.98 55.15 39.51
N ALA A 8 35.72 54.01 38.86
CA ALA A 8 35.46 53.94 37.43
C ALA A 8 33.94 53.85 37.19
N VAL A 9 33.40 54.88 36.54
CA VAL A 9 32.06 54.93 35.97
C VAL A 9 32.08 54.13 34.66
N LEU A 10 31.20 53.15 34.50
CA LEU A 10 30.97 52.46 33.23
C LEU A 10 29.52 52.65 32.81
N ALA A 11 29.35 53.35 31.69
CA ALA A 11 28.10 53.73 31.08
C ALA A 11 27.37 52.48 30.51
N VAL A 12 26.11 52.31 30.87
CA VAL A 12 25.20 51.33 30.26
C VAL A 12 24.63 51.93 28.98
N ALA A 13 25.13 51.48 27.83
CA ALA A 13 24.55 51.77 26.53
C ALA A 13 23.37 50.80 26.28
N CYS A 14 22.14 51.28 26.46
CA CYS A 14 20.92 50.60 26.00
C CYS A 14 20.87 50.62 24.47
N GLY A 15 21.36 49.55 23.83
CA GLY A 15 21.15 49.30 22.41
C GLY A 15 19.70 48.92 22.13
N VAL A 16 18.92 49.84 21.58
CA VAL A 16 17.58 49.56 21.06
C VAL A 16 17.73 48.76 19.77
N SER A 17 17.62 47.44 19.86
CA SER A 17 17.51 46.56 18.70
C SER A 17 16.18 46.83 17.98
N LEU A 18 16.24 47.34 16.76
CA LEU A 18 15.11 47.45 15.84
C LEU A 18 14.66 46.04 15.41
N LEU A 19 13.76 45.43 16.19
CA LEU A 19 13.02 44.24 15.75
C LEU A 19 12.08 44.65 14.61
N ARG A 20 12.48 44.35 13.37
CA ARG A 20 11.56 44.41 12.23
C ARG A 20 10.43 43.39 12.47
N PRO A 21 9.15 43.79 12.47
CA PRO A 21 8.06 42.85 12.57
C PRO A 21 8.09 41.93 11.34
N THR A 22 8.21 40.62 11.56
CA THR A 22 7.93 39.63 10.53
C THR A 22 6.45 39.71 10.16
N PRO A 23 6.07 39.62 8.87
CA PRO A 23 4.67 39.66 8.48
C PRO A 23 3.93 38.51 9.19
N ALA A 24 2.98 38.86 10.05
CA ALA A 24 2.09 37.92 10.69
C ALA A 24 1.24 37.24 9.59
N ARG A 25 1.48 35.94 9.36
CA ARG A 25 0.64 35.10 8.50
C ARG A 25 -0.65 34.74 9.24
N ALA A 26 -1.47 35.74 9.57
CA ALA A 26 -2.72 35.57 10.31
C ALA A 26 -3.95 35.42 9.41
N CYS A 27 -3.80 35.59 8.08
CA CYS A 27 -4.89 35.50 7.11
C CYS A 27 -4.76 34.27 6.19
N TYR A 28 -4.19 33.17 6.68
CA TYR A 28 -4.18 31.91 5.93
C TYR A 28 -5.48 31.17 6.25
N ASN A 29 -6.51 31.38 5.44
CA ASN A 29 -7.73 30.59 5.48
C ASN A 29 -7.45 29.24 4.79
N GLU A 30 -6.73 28.36 5.47
CA GLU A 30 -6.53 26.99 4.99
C GLU A 30 -7.84 26.21 5.16
N VAL A 31 -8.48 25.91 4.04
CA VAL A 31 -9.63 25.00 4.03
C VAL A 31 -9.09 23.58 3.98
N ILE A 32 -9.04 22.93 5.14
CA ILE A 32 -8.73 21.49 5.22
C ILE A 32 -9.97 20.74 4.77
N ARG A 33 -9.88 20.10 3.60
CA ARG A 33 -10.94 19.22 3.12
C ARG A 33 -10.81 17.85 3.79
N GLU A 34 -11.77 17.51 4.64
CA GLU A 34 -11.94 16.15 5.12
C GLU A 34 -12.55 15.27 4.02
N LEU A 35 -11.97 14.10 3.79
CA LEU A 35 -12.50 13.13 2.84
C LEU A 35 -13.62 12.33 3.50
N SER A 36 -14.67 12.04 2.74
CA SER A 36 -15.67 11.08 3.20
C SER A 36 -15.07 9.66 3.27
N PRO A 37 -15.68 8.74 4.05
CA PRO A 37 -15.19 7.36 4.17
C PRO A 37 -15.07 6.64 2.81
N VAL A 38 -15.98 6.96 1.89
CA VAL A 38 -15.98 6.39 0.53
C VAL A 38 -14.80 6.91 -0.28
N GLU A 39 -14.50 8.20 -0.17
CA GLU A 39 -13.37 8.83 -0.88
C GLU A 39 -12.01 8.37 -0.34
N GLU A 40 -11.89 8.16 0.96
CA GLU A 40 -10.68 7.59 1.56
C GLU A 40 -10.38 6.19 1.02
N ILE A 41 -11.39 5.32 0.99
CA ILE A 41 -11.24 3.95 0.46
C ILE A 41 -11.03 3.94 -1.05
N ALA A 42 -11.68 4.83 -1.80
CA ALA A 42 -11.40 5.00 -3.22
C ALA A 42 -9.95 5.47 -3.48
N THR A 43 -9.42 6.33 -2.61
CA THR A 43 -8.02 6.77 -2.67
C THR A 43 -7.07 5.62 -2.34
N ALA A 44 -7.36 4.83 -1.31
CA ALA A 44 -6.58 3.64 -0.97
C ALA A 44 -6.55 2.60 -2.11
N GLU A 45 -7.66 2.44 -2.84
CA GLU A 45 -7.70 1.55 -4.01
C GLU A 45 -6.86 2.07 -5.18
N ARG A 46 -6.83 3.38 -5.39
CA ARG A 46 -5.95 4.03 -6.37
C ARG A 46 -4.47 3.87 -5.97
N ASP A 47 -4.16 4.07 -4.70
CA ASP A 47 -2.81 3.86 -4.18
C ASP A 47 -2.38 2.40 -4.37
N LEU A 48 -3.27 1.44 -4.09
CA LEU A 48 -3.04 0.02 -4.35
C LEU A 48 -2.80 -0.28 -5.84
N SER A 49 -3.61 0.29 -6.75
CA SER A 49 -3.45 0.06 -8.21
C SER A 49 -2.16 0.67 -8.74
N HIS A 50 -1.71 1.78 -8.17
CA HIS A 50 -0.42 2.42 -8.47
C HIS A 50 0.74 1.79 -7.68
N GLY A 51 0.47 0.78 -6.85
CA GLY A 51 1.42 0.07 -5.99
C GLY A 51 2.12 0.90 -4.93
N LYS A 52 1.47 1.97 -4.48
CA LYS A 52 1.79 2.65 -3.23
C LYS A 52 1.25 1.81 -2.07
N LEU A 53 1.82 0.62 -1.87
CA LEU A 53 1.24 -0.41 -1.01
C LEU A 53 1.17 0.04 0.45
N ALA A 54 2.22 0.71 0.96
CA ALA A 54 2.25 1.24 2.32
C ALA A 54 1.23 2.37 2.55
N ASP A 55 1.03 3.25 1.56
CA ASP A 55 0.03 4.32 1.63
C ASP A 55 -1.39 3.73 1.64
N ALA A 56 -1.64 2.73 0.79
CA ALA A 56 -2.90 2.01 0.73
C ALA A 56 -3.23 1.32 2.07
N THR A 57 -2.26 0.62 2.68
CA THR A 57 -2.48 -0.02 3.99
C THR A 57 -2.69 1.01 5.09
N TRP A 58 -1.91 2.09 5.12
CA TRP A 58 -2.05 3.14 6.12
C TRP A 58 -3.45 3.78 6.08
N ARG A 59 -3.95 4.15 4.89
CA ARG A 59 -5.30 4.74 4.75
C ARG A 59 -6.39 3.79 5.24
N VAL A 60 -6.31 2.52 4.85
CA VAL A 60 -7.29 1.52 5.31
C VAL A 60 -7.26 1.40 6.83
N ARG A 61 -6.08 1.36 7.44
CA ARG A 61 -5.93 1.18 8.89
C ARG A 61 -6.39 2.37 9.71
N VAL A 62 -6.10 3.60 9.26
CA VAL A 62 -6.61 4.81 9.93
C VAL A 62 -8.13 4.78 9.96
N ARG A 63 -8.77 4.31 8.87
CA ARG A 63 -10.23 4.25 8.78
C ARG A 63 -10.84 3.05 9.51
N TYR A 64 -10.18 1.90 9.44
CA TYR A 64 -10.62 0.63 10.03
C TYR A 64 -9.48 0.05 10.88
N PRO A 65 -9.27 0.53 12.12
CA PRO A 65 -8.16 0.07 12.97
C PRO A 65 -8.17 -1.44 13.23
N SER A 66 -9.36 -2.03 13.26
CA SER A 66 -9.59 -3.47 13.46
C SER A 66 -9.82 -4.22 12.13
N ILE A 67 -9.23 -3.77 11.01
CA ILE A 67 -9.46 -4.35 9.67
C ILE A 67 -9.24 -5.87 9.63
N ARG A 68 -8.30 -6.39 10.43
CA ARG A 68 -7.96 -7.83 10.48
C ARG A 68 -9.00 -8.69 11.17
N SER A 69 -9.82 -8.11 12.04
CA SER A 69 -10.87 -8.82 12.78
C SER A 69 -12.27 -8.56 12.23
N LEU A 70 -12.38 -8.00 11.03
CA LEU A 70 -13.67 -7.87 10.36
C LEU A 70 -14.23 -9.25 10.07
N GLY A 71 -15.46 -9.49 10.55
CA GLY A 71 -16.20 -10.71 10.28
C GLY A 71 -16.85 -10.72 8.90
N PRO A 72 -17.47 -11.86 8.52
CA PRO A 72 -18.13 -12.00 7.23
C PRO A 72 -19.31 -11.04 7.03
N ASP A 73 -19.96 -10.58 8.09
CA ASP A 73 -21.12 -9.68 8.00
C ASP A 73 -20.74 -8.19 8.04
N ALA A 74 -19.45 -7.86 7.89
CA ALA A 74 -19.00 -6.48 7.88
C ALA A 74 -19.65 -5.68 6.73
N PRO A 75 -19.87 -4.36 6.91
CA PRO A 75 -20.45 -3.52 5.88
C PRO A 75 -19.66 -3.57 4.55
N PRO A 76 -20.31 -3.40 3.38
CA PRO A 76 -19.65 -3.52 2.08
C PRO A 76 -18.39 -2.65 1.90
N LEU A 77 -18.39 -1.44 2.47
CA LEU A 77 -17.23 -0.55 2.42
C LEU A 77 -16.05 -1.09 3.25
N ALA A 78 -16.34 -1.72 4.39
CA ALA A 78 -15.33 -2.34 5.24
C ALA A 78 -14.75 -3.59 4.56
N LEU A 79 -15.57 -4.43 3.92
CA LEU A 79 -15.10 -5.57 3.11
C LEU A 79 -14.24 -5.12 1.91
N ARG A 80 -14.59 -4.00 1.27
CA ARG A 80 -13.76 -3.39 0.21
C ARG A 80 -12.40 -2.95 0.76
N ALA A 81 -12.38 -2.33 1.94
CA ALA A 81 -11.15 -1.94 2.63
C ALA A 81 -10.30 -3.17 3.01
N GLN A 82 -10.94 -4.25 3.48
CA GLN A 82 -10.28 -5.50 3.85
C GLN A 82 -9.61 -6.15 2.64
N ARG A 83 -10.28 -6.17 1.48
CA ARG A 83 -9.69 -6.59 0.20
C ARG A 83 -8.45 -5.79 -0.16
N ILE A 84 -8.52 -4.46 -0.07
CA ILE A 84 -7.39 -3.55 -0.40
C ILE A 84 -6.19 -3.86 0.49
N TYR A 85 -6.43 -4.00 1.80
CA TYR A 85 -5.39 -4.28 2.77
C TYR A 85 -4.76 -5.66 2.54
N ALA A 86 -5.56 -6.72 2.34
CA ALA A 86 -5.06 -8.06 2.02
C ALA A 86 -4.21 -8.09 0.76
N LEU A 87 -4.66 -7.46 -0.34
CA LEU A 87 -3.88 -7.38 -1.58
C LEU A 87 -2.58 -6.61 -1.41
N ALA A 88 -2.58 -5.54 -0.62
CA ALA A 88 -1.35 -4.79 -0.36
C ALA A 88 -0.31 -5.66 0.36
N LEU A 89 -0.73 -6.49 1.32
CA LEU A 89 0.16 -7.46 1.97
C LEU A 89 0.69 -8.50 0.98
N VAL A 90 -0.17 -9.06 0.12
CA VAL A 90 0.22 -10.02 -0.94
C VAL A 90 1.26 -9.42 -1.88
N ARG A 91 0.99 -8.21 -2.38
CA ARG A 91 1.86 -7.50 -3.35
C ARG A 91 3.15 -7.00 -2.72
N ALA A 92 3.19 -6.83 -1.41
CA ALA A 92 4.40 -6.55 -0.65
C ALA A 92 5.11 -7.82 -0.15
N ASN A 93 4.70 -9.02 -0.62
CA ASN A 93 5.27 -10.30 -0.20
C ASN A 93 5.24 -10.52 1.33
N GLY A 94 4.22 -9.99 2.00
CA GLY A 94 4.03 -10.06 3.45
C GLY A 94 4.92 -9.10 4.26
N MET A 95 5.70 -8.23 3.64
CA MET A 95 6.73 -7.41 4.31
C MET A 95 6.19 -6.16 5.01
N LEU A 96 4.94 -5.77 4.75
CA LEU A 96 4.29 -4.66 5.44
C LEU A 96 3.85 -5.05 6.85
N ASP A 97 3.72 -4.07 7.74
CA ASP A 97 3.23 -4.22 9.12
C ASP A 97 4.03 -5.21 9.99
N SER A 98 5.28 -5.50 9.64
CA SER A 98 6.20 -6.30 10.48
C SER A 98 6.47 -5.66 11.85
N ARG A 99 6.34 -4.33 11.94
CA ARG A 99 6.44 -3.56 13.20
C ARG A 99 5.32 -3.87 14.20
N GLU A 100 4.24 -4.49 13.76
CA GLU A 100 3.11 -4.86 14.61
C GLU A 100 3.21 -6.29 15.15
N GLY A 101 4.39 -6.91 15.04
CA GLY A 101 4.66 -8.25 15.53
C GLY A 101 4.21 -9.37 14.59
N TRP A 102 3.67 -9.04 13.42
CA TRP A 102 3.26 -10.05 12.45
C TRP A 102 4.43 -10.48 11.57
N ALA A 103 4.72 -11.78 11.59
CA ALA A 103 5.69 -12.37 10.70
C ALA A 103 5.21 -12.30 9.24
N ARG A 104 6.17 -12.19 8.31
CA ARG A 104 5.93 -12.19 6.86
C ARG A 104 4.92 -13.26 6.41
N TRP A 105 5.12 -14.49 6.85
CA TRP A 105 4.25 -15.62 6.50
C TRP A 105 2.85 -15.51 7.12
N GLY A 106 2.74 -14.98 8.35
CA GLY A 106 1.44 -14.72 8.98
C GLY A 106 0.61 -13.71 8.19
N ASN A 107 1.25 -12.69 7.61
CA ASN A 107 0.58 -11.72 6.74
C ASN A 107 0.05 -12.36 5.45
N LEU A 108 0.84 -13.23 4.81
CA LEU A 108 0.43 -13.91 3.58
C LEU A 108 -0.69 -14.92 3.84
N GLU A 109 -0.61 -15.67 4.94
CA GLU A 109 -1.65 -16.63 5.33
C GLU A 109 -2.97 -15.92 5.66
N TRP A 110 -2.94 -14.83 6.44
CA TRP A 110 -4.13 -14.02 6.72
C TRP A 110 -4.73 -13.43 5.43
N ALA A 111 -3.89 -12.93 4.52
CA ALA A 111 -4.38 -12.35 3.27
C ALA A 111 -4.99 -13.41 2.35
N LEU A 112 -4.39 -14.60 2.26
CA LEU A 112 -4.95 -15.73 1.51
C LEU A 112 -6.34 -16.10 2.02
N GLU A 113 -6.49 -16.26 3.33
CA GLU A 113 -7.77 -16.63 3.93
C GLU A 113 -8.84 -15.55 3.72
N THR A 114 -8.48 -14.29 3.96
CA THR A 114 -9.36 -13.13 3.72
C THR A 114 -9.85 -13.08 2.27
N LEU A 115 -8.95 -13.26 1.30
CA LEU A 115 -9.32 -13.23 -0.11
C LEU A 115 -10.13 -14.45 -0.54
N ARG A 116 -9.93 -15.60 0.11
CA ARG A 116 -10.75 -16.81 -0.08
C ARG A 116 -12.19 -16.59 0.38
N GLU A 117 -12.38 -15.99 1.55
CA GLU A 117 -13.71 -15.64 2.05
C GLU A 117 -14.42 -14.62 1.16
N LEU A 118 -13.69 -13.61 0.68
CA LEU A 118 -14.23 -12.58 -0.20
C LEU A 118 -14.61 -13.13 -1.58
N ASP A 119 -13.80 -14.03 -2.16
CA ASP A 119 -14.12 -14.75 -3.40
C ASP A 119 -15.36 -15.63 -3.24
N GLY A 120 -15.49 -16.31 -2.09
CA GLY A 120 -16.68 -17.12 -1.77
C GLY A 120 -18.00 -16.34 -1.77
N LYS A 121 -17.96 -15.03 -1.50
CA LYS A 121 -19.13 -14.13 -1.58
C LYS A 121 -19.45 -13.66 -2.99
N ARG A 122 -18.53 -13.85 -3.95
CA ARG A 122 -18.66 -13.44 -5.35
C ARG A 122 -18.21 -14.57 -6.28
N PRO A 123 -18.89 -15.73 -6.24
CA PRO A 123 -18.51 -16.86 -7.05
C PRO A 123 -18.52 -16.48 -8.55
N ASN A 124 -17.52 -16.95 -9.27
CA ASN A 124 -17.32 -16.69 -10.71
C ASN A 124 -17.03 -15.22 -11.07
N GLU A 125 -16.67 -14.36 -10.12
CA GLU A 125 -16.27 -12.99 -10.40
C GLU A 125 -14.76 -12.93 -10.71
N PRO A 126 -14.33 -12.61 -11.95
CA PRO A 126 -12.94 -12.78 -12.36
C PRO A 126 -11.92 -11.98 -11.55
N ARG A 127 -12.33 -10.81 -11.04
CA ARG A 127 -11.45 -9.96 -10.23
C ARG A 127 -11.13 -10.59 -8.88
N SER A 128 -12.14 -11.10 -8.16
CA SER A 128 -11.95 -11.80 -6.88
C SER A 128 -11.14 -13.08 -7.07
N GLN A 129 -11.36 -13.80 -8.17
CA GLN A 129 -10.56 -14.97 -8.54
C GLN A 129 -9.09 -14.60 -8.80
N ALA A 130 -8.83 -13.49 -9.50
CA ALA A 130 -7.48 -12.99 -9.74
C ALA A 130 -6.78 -12.60 -8.42
N ASP A 131 -7.48 -11.90 -7.53
CA ASP A 131 -6.95 -11.48 -6.24
C ASP A 131 -6.56 -12.69 -5.37
N LEU A 132 -7.44 -13.69 -5.28
CA LEU A 132 -7.16 -14.94 -4.57
C LEU A 132 -5.99 -15.69 -5.20
N ALA A 133 -5.92 -15.72 -6.53
CA ALA A 133 -4.83 -16.37 -7.23
C ALA A 133 -3.48 -15.66 -7.00
N GLU A 134 -3.45 -14.31 -6.97
CA GLU A 134 -2.27 -13.52 -6.57
C GLU A 134 -1.79 -13.92 -5.16
N ALA A 135 -2.69 -14.17 -4.21
CA ALA A 135 -2.31 -14.64 -2.88
C ALA A 135 -1.77 -16.07 -2.89
N ARG A 136 -2.45 -16.98 -3.62
CA ARG A 136 -2.08 -18.39 -3.70
C ARG A 136 -0.68 -18.61 -4.25
N VAL A 137 -0.23 -17.82 -5.22
CA VAL A 137 1.11 -17.97 -5.82
C VAL A 137 2.25 -17.66 -4.83
N LYS A 138 2.00 -16.81 -3.83
CA LYS A 138 3.00 -16.44 -2.81
C LYS A 138 3.33 -17.56 -1.83
N LEU A 139 2.46 -18.56 -1.71
CA LEU A 139 2.61 -19.67 -0.76
C LEU A 139 2.89 -20.98 -1.52
N PRO A 140 4.01 -21.69 -1.25
CA PRO A 140 4.37 -22.91 -2.00
C PRO A 140 3.24 -23.94 -2.06
N ARG A 141 2.53 -24.14 -0.94
CA ARG A 141 1.43 -25.12 -0.81
C ARG A 141 0.22 -24.86 -1.71
N THR A 142 -0.02 -23.61 -2.12
CA THR A 142 -1.15 -23.22 -2.97
C THR A 142 -0.74 -22.75 -4.35
N ARG A 143 0.57 -22.64 -4.62
CA ARG A 143 1.12 -21.97 -5.79
C ARG A 143 0.57 -22.51 -7.10
N ALA A 144 0.67 -23.83 -7.31
CA ALA A 144 0.21 -24.47 -8.54
C ALA A 144 -1.28 -24.15 -8.85
N SER A 145 -2.14 -24.19 -7.83
CA SER A 145 -3.56 -23.84 -7.99
C SER A 145 -3.79 -22.35 -8.30
N GLY A 146 -2.96 -21.46 -7.77
CA GLY A 146 -2.98 -20.04 -8.10
C GLY A 146 -2.57 -19.78 -9.55
N VAL A 147 -1.49 -20.42 -10.00
CA VAL A 147 -0.99 -20.30 -11.39
C VAL A 147 -2.07 -20.76 -12.37
N ALA A 148 -2.70 -21.91 -12.15
CA ALA A 148 -3.74 -22.42 -13.02
C ALA A 148 -4.93 -21.44 -13.19
N VAL A 149 -5.32 -20.76 -12.10
CA VAL A 149 -6.36 -19.72 -12.14
C VAL A 149 -5.90 -18.50 -12.94
N LEU A 150 -4.69 -17.99 -12.69
CA LEU A 150 -4.14 -16.84 -13.43
C LEU A 150 -4.05 -17.13 -14.93
N GLU A 151 -3.58 -18.32 -15.32
CA GLU A 151 -3.52 -18.73 -16.73
C GLU A 151 -4.91 -18.85 -17.35
N SER A 152 -5.88 -19.40 -16.63
CA SER A 152 -7.25 -19.49 -17.12
C SER A 152 -7.91 -18.12 -17.28
N LEU A 153 -7.54 -17.14 -16.46
CA LEU A 153 -8.02 -15.76 -16.60
C LEU A 153 -7.31 -15.06 -17.75
N ASP A 154 -5.99 -15.24 -17.91
CA ASP A 154 -5.20 -14.70 -19.02
C ASP A 154 -5.72 -15.15 -20.38
N ARG A 155 -5.98 -16.46 -20.55
CA ARG A 155 -6.56 -17.01 -21.79
C ARG A 155 -7.92 -16.42 -22.17
N ARG A 156 -8.66 -15.91 -21.20
CA ARG A 156 -9.98 -15.28 -21.39
C ARG A 156 -9.91 -13.75 -21.42
N ASP A 157 -8.72 -13.17 -21.35
CA ASP A 157 -8.48 -11.72 -21.25
C ASP A 157 -9.17 -11.10 -20.01
N LEU A 158 -9.22 -11.85 -18.90
CA LEU A 158 -9.91 -11.46 -17.66
C LEU A 158 -8.96 -11.02 -16.53
N LEU A 159 -7.65 -10.94 -16.77
CA LEU A 159 -6.70 -10.38 -15.81
C LEU A 159 -6.74 -8.86 -15.83
N GLY A 160 -7.31 -8.28 -14.78
CA GLY A 160 -7.59 -6.84 -14.68
C GLY A 160 -6.52 -6.00 -13.96
N SER A 161 -5.34 -6.56 -13.61
CA SER A 161 -4.31 -5.81 -12.88
C SER A 161 -2.89 -6.09 -13.38
N PRO A 162 -2.00 -5.07 -13.42
CA PRO A 162 -0.58 -5.30 -13.70
C PRO A 162 0.08 -6.27 -12.71
N PHE A 163 -0.39 -6.30 -11.45
CA PHE A 163 0.12 -7.22 -10.44
C PHE A 163 -0.22 -8.68 -10.74
N SER A 164 -1.41 -8.96 -11.27
CA SER A 164 -1.76 -10.32 -11.69
C SER A 164 -0.88 -10.79 -12.86
N TYR A 165 -0.50 -9.89 -13.76
CA TYR A 165 0.46 -10.18 -14.82
C TYR A 165 1.89 -10.37 -14.32
N ILE A 166 2.32 -9.64 -13.29
CA ILE A 166 3.60 -9.88 -12.61
C ILE A 166 3.62 -11.27 -11.98
N ALA A 167 2.56 -11.64 -11.26
CA ALA A 167 2.42 -12.97 -10.66
C ALA A 167 2.47 -14.09 -11.72
N LEU A 168 1.76 -13.92 -12.84
CA LEU A 168 1.78 -14.86 -13.96
C LEU A 168 3.15 -14.93 -14.65
N ALA A 169 3.80 -13.79 -14.88
CA ALA A 169 5.15 -13.75 -15.44
C ALA A 169 6.15 -14.48 -14.54
N SER A 170 6.05 -14.30 -13.22
CA SER A 170 6.92 -14.97 -12.24
C SER A 170 6.70 -16.49 -12.25
N ALA A 171 5.45 -16.94 -12.30
CA ALA A 171 5.12 -18.36 -12.44
C ALA A 171 5.68 -18.97 -13.74
N ARG A 172 5.53 -18.27 -14.87
CA ARG A 172 6.04 -18.73 -16.17
C ARG A 172 7.57 -18.80 -16.20
N ARG A 173 8.25 -17.91 -15.46
CA ARG A 173 9.71 -17.95 -15.30
C ARG A 173 10.16 -19.24 -14.61
N GLU A 174 9.44 -19.73 -13.60
CA GLU A 174 9.80 -20.96 -12.88
C GLU A 174 9.79 -22.21 -13.79
N VAL A 175 8.97 -22.21 -14.83
CA VAL A 175 8.85 -23.34 -15.79
C VAL A 175 9.59 -23.11 -17.11
N GLY A 176 10.36 -22.02 -17.23
CA GLY A 176 11.14 -21.71 -18.43
C GLY A 176 10.35 -21.19 -19.63
N ASP A 177 9.10 -20.74 -19.45
CA ASP A 177 8.29 -20.15 -20.52
C ASP A 177 8.68 -18.68 -20.78
N ASP A 178 9.84 -18.47 -21.40
CA ASP A 178 10.35 -17.14 -21.73
C ASP A 178 9.42 -16.34 -22.64
N GLY A 179 8.70 -17.02 -23.53
CA GLY A 179 7.72 -16.40 -24.43
C GLY A 179 6.55 -15.81 -23.66
N GLY A 180 5.95 -16.60 -22.76
CA GLY A 180 4.84 -16.20 -21.93
C GLY A 180 5.24 -15.22 -20.82
N VAL A 181 6.47 -15.28 -20.30
CA VAL A 181 7.03 -14.23 -19.42
C VAL A 181 7.00 -12.89 -20.14
N ARG A 182 7.57 -12.79 -21.34
CA ARG A 182 7.58 -11.55 -22.13
C ARG A 182 6.17 -11.06 -22.45
N ALA A 183 5.25 -11.98 -22.78
CA ALA A 183 3.86 -11.63 -23.07
C ALA A 183 3.14 -11.02 -21.85
N ALA A 184 3.26 -11.65 -20.68
CA ALA A 184 2.67 -11.16 -19.44
C ALA A 184 3.26 -9.80 -19.02
N LEU A 185 4.59 -9.64 -19.10
CA LEU A 185 5.23 -8.36 -18.76
C LEU A 185 4.82 -7.22 -19.71
N ARG A 186 4.62 -7.50 -21.01
CA ARG A 186 4.06 -6.49 -21.94
C ARG A 186 2.67 -6.03 -21.52
N ARG A 187 1.79 -6.96 -21.11
CA ARG A 187 0.46 -6.62 -20.58
C ARG A 187 0.55 -5.80 -19.29
N CYS A 188 1.45 -6.17 -18.37
CA CYS A 188 1.72 -5.36 -17.17
C CYS A 188 2.10 -3.92 -17.54
N VAL A 189 3.06 -3.74 -18.46
CA VAL A 189 3.54 -2.40 -18.87
C VAL A 189 2.42 -1.57 -19.50
N ALA A 190 1.52 -2.19 -20.25
CA ALA A 190 0.38 -1.51 -20.85
C ALA A 190 -0.64 -1.01 -19.81
N MET A 191 -0.70 -1.62 -18.63
CA MET A 191 -1.67 -1.30 -17.58
C MET A 191 -1.09 -0.52 -16.40
N SER A 192 0.24 -0.52 -16.23
CA SER A 192 0.90 0.09 -15.07
C SER A 192 1.23 1.56 -15.31
N VAL A 193 0.97 2.38 -14.30
CA VAL A 193 1.47 3.77 -14.24
C VAL A 193 2.98 3.80 -13.99
N ASP A 194 3.50 2.82 -13.24
CA ASP A 194 4.92 2.63 -12.99
C ASP A 194 5.42 1.40 -13.74
N ARG A 195 6.03 1.62 -14.90
CA ARG A 195 6.54 0.55 -15.76
C ARG A 195 7.71 -0.20 -15.14
N ALA A 196 8.49 0.45 -14.27
CA ALA A 196 9.66 -0.18 -13.65
C ALA A 196 9.27 -1.34 -12.71
N ARG A 197 8.02 -1.35 -12.23
CA ARG A 197 7.49 -2.45 -11.42
C ARG A 197 7.22 -3.73 -12.22
N CYS A 198 7.06 -3.65 -13.55
CA CYS A 198 6.72 -4.79 -14.39
C CYS A 198 7.93 -5.69 -14.63
N GLN A 199 8.33 -6.40 -13.59
CA GLN A 199 9.44 -7.36 -13.57
C GLN A 199 8.99 -8.64 -12.85
N VAL A 200 9.66 -9.75 -13.16
CA VAL A 200 9.42 -11.01 -12.45
C VAL A 200 9.87 -10.88 -11.00
N GLU A 201 9.13 -11.51 -10.10
CA GLU A 201 9.48 -11.64 -8.71
C GLU A 201 10.26 -12.93 -8.48
N VAL A 202 11.09 -12.92 -7.44
CA VAL A 202 11.73 -14.12 -6.90
C VAL A 202 11.05 -14.43 -5.58
N TRP A 203 10.53 -15.65 -5.43
CA TRP A 203 9.69 -16.07 -4.30
C TRP A 203 10.44 -16.80 -3.21
#